data_AF-A0AAV6QMX4-F1
#
_entry.id   AF-A0AAV6QMX4-F1
#
_cell.length_a   1.000
_cell.length_b   1.000
_cell.length_c   1.000
_cell.angle_alpha   90.00
_cell.angle_beta   90.00
_cell.angle_gamma   90.00
#
_symmetry.space_group_name_H-M   'P 1'
#
loop_
_entity.id
_entity.type
_entity.pdbx_description
1 polymer ?
#
loop_
_entity_poly.entity_id
_entity_poly.type
_entity_poly.pdbx_seq_one_letter_code
_entity_poly.pdbx_strand_id
1 'polypeptide(L)'
;MGGDQSLFDYDQVSLRFYHTALRHECLLPNVGIDDSLWKYSGLDSNAVLKEQSSLLTTLPSYTQMLGTNLAALSSVPNAVGLGALVIALIIEVILKTNTNPNDQSYAMFRRVFGEEKASSVRDTISEYLMTHRAFMNNEQRLQTELRRLEGQLRGHLIILRNSLLYDRQMSSRGLKIWVNGASFQIQMLIHEARLKSHTGEDVSNHLTSIHNFINEHLRDLEKLRNTYKTYKIGTTRIYRTPTCSRDGCYYDRCMLGDSEANCQKQHYQGFPCDGSRIVNLYVDHVFSKYEPLLSLKNYFLDVQRNLNTVIHQHHSFNLS
;
A
#
# COMPACT_ATOMS: atom_id res chain seq x y z
N MET A 1 24.95 42.21 -14.24
CA MET A 1 25.11 41.18 -15.29
C MET A 1 24.55 39.88 -14.73
N GLY A 2 23.26 39.62 -14.95
CA GLY A 2 22.60 38.39 -14.52
C GLY A 2 22.82 37.33 -15.59
N GLY A 3 23.71 36.36 -15.31
CA GLY A 3 23.88 35.22 -16.19
C GLY A 3 22.62 34.36 -16.15
N ASP A 4 22.08 34.06 -17.34
CA ASP A 4 21.04 33.06 -17.51
C ASP A 4 21.51 31.73 -16.90
N GLN A 5 21.02 31.42 -15.70
CA GLN A 5 21.17 30.07 -15.14
C GLN A 5 20.48 29.11 -16.10
N SER A 6 21.26 28.20 -16.69
CA SER A 6 20.77 27.30 -17.73
C SER A 6 19.78 26.28 -17.14
N LEU A 7 18.90 25.71 -17.96
CA LEU A 7 18.00 24.60 -17.54
C LEU A 7 18.80 23.44 -16.89
N PHE A 8 20.03 23.22 -17.36
CA PHE A 8 20.95 22.21 -16.86
C PHE A 8 21.37 22.47 -15.40
N ASP A 9 21.52 23.74 -15.00
CA ASP A 9 21.90 24.09 -13.64
C ASP A 9 20.76 23.82 -12.65
N TYR A 10 19.50 24.05 -13.06
CA TYR A 10 18.33 23.77 -12.22
C TYR A 10 18.07 22.28 -12.05
N ASP A 11 18.20 21.47 -13.12
CA ASP A 11 18.00 20.02 -13.07
C ASP A 11 19.03 19.32 -12.17
N GLN A 12 20.31 19.72 -12.27
CA GLN A 12 21.33 19.19 -11.38
C GLN A 12 21.06 19.53 -9.91
N VAL A 13 20.59 20.75 -9.64
CA VAL A 13 20.26 21.18 -8.28
C VAL A 13 19.06 20.42 -7.73
N SER A 14 17.97 20.28 -8.49
CA SER A 14 16.81 19.48 -8.08
C SER A 14 17.16 18.02 -7.83
N LEU A 15 18.07 17.45 -8.63
CA LEU A 15 18.53 16.08 -8.44
C LEU A 15 19.29 15.90 -7.11
N ARG A 16 20.08 16.90 -6.70
CA ARG A 16 20.74 16.90 -5.39
C ARG A 16 19.75 17.01 -4.23
N PHE A 17 18.67 17.77 -4.38
CA PHE A 17 17.57 17.77 -3.42
C PHE A 17 16.90 16.40 -3.32
N TYR A 18 16.65 15.74 -4.46
CA TYR A 18 16.12 14.39 -4.49
C TYR A 18 17.03 13.40 -3.74
N HIS A 19 18.35 13.45 -3.97
CA HIS A 19 19.29 12.62 -3.21
C HIS A 19 19.34 12.95 -1.72
N THR A 20 19.10 14.20 -1.34
CA THR A 20 18.96 14.60 0.07
C THR A 20 17.71 13.98 0.68
N ALA A 21 16.58 14.01 -0.05
CA ALA A 21 15.33 13.39 0.38
C ALA A 21 15.45 11.87 0.55
N LEU A 22 16.23 11.17 -0.30
CA LEU A 22 16.52 9.73 -0.13
C LEU A 22 17.21 9.39 1.20
N ARG A 23 17.89 10.34 1.84
CA ARG A 23 18.53 10.16 3.16
C ARG A 23 17.59 10.50 4.32
N HIS A 24 16.41 11.04 4.02
CA HIS A 24 15.47 11.57 5.00
C HIS A 24 14.06 11.16 4.60
N GLU A 25 13.62 10.00 5.08
CA GLU A 25 12.33 9.38 4.71
C GLU A 25 11.13 10.33 4.85
N CYS A 26 11.14 11.27 5.81
CA CYS A 26 10.05 12.22 6.00
C CYS A 26 9.88 13.26 4.87
N LEU A 27 10.83 13.36 3.93
CA LEU A 27 10.71 14.21 2.74
C LEU A 27 10.16 13.46 1.52
N LEU A 28 10.01 12.13 1.64
CA LEU A 28 9.53 11.27 0.56
C LEU A 28 8.12 10.78 0.85
N PRO A 29 7.32 10.61 -0.21
CA PRO A 29 5.93 10.22 -0.06
C PRO A 29 5.79 8.77 0.40
N ASN A 30 5.01 8.52 1.46
CA ASN A 30 4.66 7.16 1.89
C ASN A 30 3.35 6.73 1.22
N VAL A 31 3.44 6.28 -0.04
CA VAL A 31 2.27 5.95 -0.89
C VAL A 31 2.30 4.54 -1.47
N GLY A 32 3.35 3.77 -1.16
CA GLY A 32 3.56 2.42 -1.69
C GLY A 32 2.46 1.43 -1.32
N ILE A 33 2.30 0.41 -2.17
CA ILE A 33 1.60 -0.82 -1.82
C ILE A 33 2.42 -1.54 -0.75
N ASP A 34 1.76 -2.00 0.30
CA ASP A 34 2.41 -2.71 1.38
C ASP A 34 3.08 -4.00 0.91
N ASP A 35 4.28 -4.28 1.41
CA ASP A 35 5.03 -5.49 1.07
C ASP A 35 4.24 -6.77 1.34
N SER A 36 3.35 -6.79 2.32
CA SER A 36 2.49 -7.95 2.57
C SER A 36 1.52 -8.20 1.42
N LEU A 37 0.93 -7.15 0.84
CA LEU A 37 0.07 -7.32 -0.33
C LEU A 37 0.89 -7.89 -1.49
N TRP A 38 2.11 -7.42 -1.73
CA TRP A 38 3.01 -8.00 -2.72
C TRP A 38 3.32 -9.48 -2.45
N LYS A 39 3.75 -9.79 -1.23
CA LYS A 39 4.18 -11.14 -0.81
C LYS A 39 3.09 -12.19 -0.95
N TYR A 40 1.86 -11.85 -0.56
CA TYR A 40 0.77 -12.82 -0.53
C TYR A 40 -0.14 -12.76 -1.75
N SER A 41 -0.08 -11.75 -2.61
CA SER A 41 -0.88 -11.70 -3.86
C SER A 41 -0.25 -12.47 -5.03
N GLY A 42 1.05 -12.78 -4.95
CA GLY A 42 1.81 -13.42 -6.01
C GLY A 42 1.61 -14.93 -6.14
N LEU A 43 2.21 -15.49 -7.19
CA LEU A 43 2.18 -16.93 -7.51
C LEU A 43 2.82 -17.80 -6.41
N ASP A 44 3.75 -17.23 -5.64
CA ASP A 44 4.50 -17.91 -4.57
C ASP A 44 3.86 -17.76 -3.18
N SER A 45 2.65 -17.19 -3.11
CA SER A 45 1.95 -16.87 -1.86
C SER A 45 1.83 -18.02 -0.85
N ASN A 46 1.70 -19.28 -1.32
CA ASN A 46 1.70 -20.45 -0.43
C ASN A 46 3.11 -20.79 0.08
N ALA A 47 4.15 -20.67 -0.75
CA ALA A 47 5.53 -20.89 -0.30
C ALA A 47 5.91 -19.90 0.80
N VAL A 48 5.56 -18.62 0.61
CA VAL A 48 5.76 -17.55 1.61
C VAL A 48 5.00 -17.85 2.90
N LEU A 49 3.75 -18.32 2.80
CA LEU A 49 2.95 -18.69 3.97
C LEU A 49 3.56 -19.86 4.74
N LYS A 50 4.02 -20.91 4.04
CA LYS A 50 4.67 -22.08 4.64
C LYS A 50 5.99 -21.75 5.31
N GLU A 51 6.81 -20.91 4.69
CA GLU A 51 8.07 -20.45 5.28
C GLU A 51 7.79 -19.69 6.58
N GLN A 52 6.85 -18.74 6.56
CA GLN A 52 6.47 -17.99 7.76
C GLN A 52 5.89 -18.90 8.85
N SER A 53 5.01 -19.85 8.51
CA SER A 53 4.46 -20.79 9.49
C SER A 53 5.55 -21.69 10.08
N SER A 54 6.49 -22.17 9.26
CA SER A 54 7.59 -23.02 9.72
C SER A 54 8.50 -22.31 10.72
N LEU A 55 8.87 -21.06 10.44
CA LEU A 55 9.63 -20.22 11.36
C LEU A 55 8.89 -20.05 12.70
N LEU A 56 7.57 -19.89 12.66
CA LEU A 56 6.76 -19.75 13.87
C LEU A 56 6.63 -21.07 14.65
N THR A 57 6.55 -22.23 13.98
CA THR A 57 6.50 -23.56 14.63
C THR A 57 7.75 -23.93 15.39
N THR A 58 8.90 -23.31 15.10
CA THR A 58 10.13 -23.51 15.87
C THR A 58 10.13 -22.84 17.24
N LEU A 59 9.14 -21.99 17.54
CA LEU A 59 9.02 -21.33 18.85
C LEU A 59 8.29 -22.24 19.85
N PRO A 60 8.89 -22.56 21.02
CA PRO A 60 8.28 -23.47 22.02
C PRO A 60 6.92 -22.98 22.56
N SER A 61 6.69 -21.67 22.57
CA SER A 61 5.41 -21.06 22.94
C SER A 61 4.30 -21.26 21.89
N TYR A 62 4.67 -21.60 20.65
CA TYR A 62 3.74 -21.69 19.52
C TYR A 62 3.00 -23.03 19.47
N THR A 63 3.67 -24.16 19.77
CA THR A 63 3.08 -25.51 19.74
C THR A 63 1.92 -25.69 20.73
N GLN A 64 1.99 -25.03 21.88
CA GLN A 64 0.92 -25.03 22.88
C GLN A 64 -0.22 -24.04 22.54
N MET A 65 0.08 -22.94 21.84
CA MET A 65 -0.89 -21.94 21.37
C MET A 65 -1.67 -22.40 20.12
N LEU A 66 -1.11 -23.32 19.33
CA LEU A 66 -1.66 -23.90 18.11
C LEU A 66 -2.91 -24.77 18.33
N GLY A 67 -2.92 -25.57 19.40
CA GLY A 67 -3.85 -26.70 19.55
C GLY A 67 -5.33 -26.34 19.61
N THR A 68 -5.71 -25.15 20.08
CA THR A 68 -7.12 -24.76 20.27
C THR A 68 -7.59 -23.66 19.32
N ASN A 69 -6.75 -22.68 18.98
CA ASN A 69 -7.14 -21.53 18.13
C ASN A 69 -6.91 -21.76 16.63
N LEU A 70 -5.98 -22.65 16.27
CA LEU A 70 -5.59 -22.94 14.89
C LEU A 70 -6.10 -24.30 14.41
N ALA A 71 -6.84 -25.06 15.24
CA ALA A 71 -7.56 -26.25 14.82
C ALA A 71 -8.50 -25.98 13.62
N ALA A 72 -9.07 -24.77 13.56
CA ALA A 72 -9.86 -24.30 12.42
C ALA A 72 -9.03 -24.06 11.15
N LEU A 73 -7.72 -23.80 11.25
CA LEU A 73 -6.80 -23.62 10.12
C LEU A 73 -6.07 -24.92 9.73
N SER A 74 -6.36 -26.06 10.37
CA SER A 74 -5.65 -27.34 10.19
C SER A 74 -5.58 -27.79 8.73
N SER A 75 -6.60 -27.48 7.94
CA SER A 75 -6.61 -27.61 6.49
C SER A 75 -7.44 -26.48 5.89
N VAL A 76 -6.79 -25.53 5.21
CA VAL A 76 -7.47 -24.46 4.46
C VAL A 76 -7.32 -24.73 2.96
N PRO A 77 -8.40 -25.16 2.27
CA PRO A 77 -8.36 -25.28 0.81
C PRO A 77 -8.18 -23.90 0.17
N ASN A 78 -7.50 -23.83 -0.97
CA ASN A 78 -7.27 -22.58 -1.72
C ASN A 78 -6.53 -21.47 -0.93
N ALA A 79 -5.58 -21.86 -0.08
CA ALA A 79 -4.74 -20.95 0.72
C ALA A 79 -3.61 -20.31 -0.11
N VAL A 80 -4.00 -19.62 -1.18
CA VAL A 80 -3.14 -18.86 -2.08
C VAL A 80 -3.71 -17.46 -2.26
N GLY A 81 -2.90 -16.50 -2.71
CA GLY A 81 -3.33 -15.10 -2.89
C GLY A 81 -3.87 -14.51 -1.59
N LEU A 82 -5.08 -13.97 -1.67
CA LEU A 82 -5.80 -13.44 -0.52
C LEU A 82 -6.00 -14.46 0.61
N GLY A 83 -6.21 -15.75 0.31
CA GLY A 83 -6.34 -16.78 1.35
C GLY A 83 -5.08 -16.88 2.20
N ALA A 84 -3.90 -16.82 1.57
CA ALA A 84 -2.63 -16.82 2.28
C ALA A 84 -2.43 -15.54 3.10
N LEU A 85 -2.79 -14.37 2.56
CA LEU A 85 -2.74 -13.10 3.28
C LEU A 85 -3.61 -13.14 4.54
N VAL A 86 -4.84 -13.65 4.43
CA VAL A 86 -5.79 -13.75 5.53
C VAL A 86 -5.26 -14.67 6.61
N ILE A 87 -4.74 -15.84 6.24
CA ILE A 87 -4.13 -16.79 7.20
C ILE A 87 -2.94 -16.14 7.90
N ALA A 88 -2.03 -15.48 7.16
CA ALA A 88 -0.88 -14.78 7.74
C ALA A 88 -1.30 -13.70 8.75
N LEU A 89 -2.35 -12.92 8.41
CA LEU A 89 -2.92 -11.91 9.31
C LEU A 89 -3.54 -12.55 10.55
N ILE A 90 -4.31 -13.63 10.41
CA ILE A 90 -4.91 -14.38 11.54
C ILE A 90 -3.81 -14.92 12.47
N ILE A 91 -2.73 -15.46 11.92
CA ILE A 91 -1.58 -15.94 12.72
C ILE A 91 -0.95 -14.78 13.51
N GLU A 92 -0.74 -13.62 12.88
CA GLU A 92 -0.21 -12.43 13.56
C GLU A 92 -1.13 -11.94 14.69
N VAL A 93 -2.46 -12.00 14.49
CA VAL A 93 -3.45 -11.67 15.54
C VAL A 93 -3.25 -12.56 16.75
N ILE A 94 -3.24 -13.89 16.55
CA ILE A 94 -3.18 -14.88 17.63
C ILE A 94 -1.88 -14.74 18.42
N LEU A 95 -0.75 -14.51 17.73
CA LEU A 95 0.55 -14.28 18.36
C LEU A 95 0.53 -13.05 19.27
N LYS A 96 0.03 -11.92 18.76
CA LYS A 96 0.04 -10.66 19.51
C LYS A 96 -0.93 -10.64 20.70
N THR A 97 -2.12 -11.20 20.55
CA THR A 97 -3.11 -11.28 21.65
C THR A 97 -2.57 -12.02 22.87
N ASN A 98 -1.63 -12.94 22.69
CA ASN A 98 -1.03 -13.70 23.79
C ASN A 98 0.22 -13.05 24.39
N THR A 99 0.92 -12.17 23.65
CA THR A 99 2.12 -11.48 24.15
C THR A 99 1.86 -10.09 24.76
N ASN A 100 0.79 -9.40 24.35
CA ASN A 100 0.39 -8.11 24.96
C ASN A 100 -1.09 -7.77 24.62
N PRO A 101 -2.04 -7.98 25.54
CA PRO A 101 -3.48 -7.79 25.28
C PRO A 101 -3.91 -6.32 25.08
N ASN A 102 -3.07 -5.35 25.48
CA ASN A 102 -3.36 -3.91 25.36
C ASN A 102 -3.00 -3.30 24.00
N ASP A 103 -2.30 -4.03 23.12
CA ASP A 103 -1.98 -3.56 21.76
C ASP A 103 -2.76 -4.40 20.75
N GLN A 104 -4.06 -4.11 20.61
CA GLN A 104 -4.98 -4.74 19.65
C GLN A 104 -4.68 -4.32 18.20
N SER A 105 -3.41 -4.26 17.84
CA SER A 105 -2.97 -3.69 16.59
C SER A 105 -1.93 -4.55 15.92
N TYR A 106 -2.50 -5.39 15.07
CA TYR A 106 -1.98 -5.84 13.81
C TYR A 106 -0.93 -4.87 13.22
N ALA A 107 0.36 -5.19 13.30
CA ALA A 107 1.38 -4.34 12.70
C ALA A 107 1.24 -4.36 11.18
N MET A 108 0.97 -5.54 10.60
CA MET A 108 0.69 -5.66 9.17
C MET A 108 -0.57 -4.89 8.77
N PHE A 109 -1.71 -5.12 9.44
CA PHE A 109 -2.96 -4.44 9.08
C PHE A 109 -2.88 -2.90 9.25
N ARG A 110 -2.24 -2.40 10.33
CA ARG A 110 -2.01 -0.95 10.50
C ARG A 110 -1.10 -0.39 9.40
N ARG A 111 -0.10 -1.15 8.95
CA ARG A 111 0.83 -0.71 7.90
C ARG A 111 0.16 -0.67 6.52
N VAL A 112 -0.66 -1.67 6.22
CA VAL A 112 -1.39 -1.81 4.95
C VAL A 112 -2.58 -0.84 4.86
N PHE A 113 -3.37 -0.73 5.94
CA PHE A 113 -4.69 -0.07 5.92
C PHE A 113 -4.81 1.15 6.84
N GLY A 114 -3.80 1.38 7.69
CA GLY A 114 -3.67 2.58 8.51
C GLY A 114 -4.17 2.47 9.96
N GLU A 115 -3.75 3.43 10.78
CA GLU A 115 -4.08 3.54 12.22
C GLU A 115 -5.40 4.29 12.47
N GLU A 116 -5.97 4.94 11.45
CA GLU A 116 -7.09 5.85 11.63
C GLU A 116 -8.38 5.08 11.95
N LYS A 117 -8.97 5.37 13.11
CA LYS A 117 -10.14 4.68 13.64
C LYS A 117 -11.44 4.88 12.83
N ALA A 118 -11.42 5.71 11.79
CA ALA A 118 -12.60 6.14 11.03
C ALA A 118 -12.55 5.83 9.52
N SER A 119 -11.59 5.03 9.04
CA SER A 119 -11.53 4.66 7.62
C SER A 119 -12.51 3.54 7.29
N SER A 120 -13.57 3.83 6.56
CA SER A 120 -14.55 2.81 6.13
C SER A 120 -13.92 1.71 5.26
N VAL A 121 -12.86 2.03 4.50
CA VAL A 121 -12.06 1.03 3.77
C VAL A 121 -11.43 0.03 4.74
N ARG A 122 -10.77 0.53 5.79
CA ARG A 122 -10.14 -0.29 6.82
C ARG A 122 -11.18 -1.13 7.59
N ASP A 123 -12.33 -0.54 7.91
CA ASP A 123 -13.35 -1.24 8.69
C ASP A 123 -13.96 -2.40 7.87
N THR A 124 -14.25 -2.21 6.58
CA THR A 124 -14.69 -3.30 5.70
C THR A 124 -13.65 -4.41 5.55
N ILE A 125 -12.37 -4.07 5.47
CA ILE A 125 -11.29 -5.08 5.38
C ILE A 125 -11.13 -5.82 6.72
N SER A 126 -11.31 -5.15 7.86
CA SER A 126 -11.35 -5.81 9.16
C SER A 126 -12.48 -6.83 9.23
N GLU A 127 -13.67 -6.42 8.81
CA GLU A 127 -14.86 -7.27 8.75
C GLU A 127 -14.67 -8.45 7.80
N TYR A 128 -13.97 -8.25 6.68
CA TYR A 128 -13.56 -9.32 5.77
C TYR A 128 -12.72 -10.39 6.48
N LEU A 129 -11.70 -9.98 7.23
CA LEU A 129 -10.84 -10.93 7.94
C LEU A 129 -11.61 -11.71 9.01
N MET A 130 -12.49 -11.04 9.75
CA MET A 130 -13.32 -11.67 10.77
C MET A 130 -14.33 -12.65 10.17
N THR A 131 -15.00 -12.23 9.10
CA THR A 131 -15.96 -13.04 8.34
C THR A 131 -15.29 -14.28 7.75
N HIS A 132 -14.11 -14.12 7.16
CA HIS A 132 -13.35 -15.22 6.57
C HIS A 132 -13.02 -16.26 7.63
N ARG A 133 -12.51 -15.83 8.78
CA ARG A 133 -12.26 -16.72 9.93
C ARG A 133 -13.52 -17.42 10.43
N ALA A 134 -14.63 -16.69 10.54
CA ALA A 134 -15.88 -17.24 11.11
C ALA A 134 -16.53 -18.29 10.20
N PHE A 135 -16.43 -18.12 8.88
CA PHE A 135 -17.13 -18.96 7.90
C PHE A 135 -16.22 -19.80 7.01
N MET A 136 -14.93 -19.92 7.33
CA MET A 136 -13.98 -20.71 6.51
C MET A 136 -14.40 -22.16 6.26
N ASN A 137 -15.17 -22.76 7.17
CA ASN A 137 -15.69 -24.13 7.04
C ASN A 137 -17.09 -24.20 6.40
N ASN A 138 -17.67 -23.06 6.01
CA ASN A 138 -18.97 -22.96 5.35
C ASN A 138 -18.82 -22.11 4.09
N GLU A 139 -18.42 -22.75 3.00
CA GLU A 139 -18.07 -22.10 1.73
C GLU A 139 -19.22 -21.26 1.15
N GLN A 140 -20.47 -21.75 1.21
CA GLN A 140 -21.62 -21.02 0.70
C GLN A 140 -21.89 -19.72 1.49
N ARG A 141 -21.81 -19.80 2.83
CA ARG A 141 -21.98 -18.62 3.69
C ARG A 141 -20.83 -17.64 3.50
N LEU A 142 -19.60 -18.16 3.46
CA LEU A 142 -18.41 -17.36 3.21
C LEU A 142 -18.55 -16.59 1.90
N GLN A 143 -18.85 -17.27 0.79
CA GLN A 143 -18.99 -16.64 -0.52
C GLN A 143 -20.04 -15.51 -0.52
N THR A 144 -21.19 -15.72 0.13
CA THR A 144 -22.25 -14.71 0.23
C THR A 144 -21.76 -13.46 0.94
N GLU A 145 -21.08 -13.61 2.08
CA GLU A 145 -20.55 -12.47 2.83
C GLU A 145 -19.40 -11.79 2.10
N LEU A 146 -18.51 -12.55 1.45
CA LEU A 146 -17.39 -11.96 0.69
C LEU A 146 -17.88 -11.06 -0.44
N ARG A 147 -18.95 -11.45 -1.16
CA ARG A 147 -19.58 -10.60 -2.19
C ARG A 147 -20.16 -9.31 -1.62
N ARG A 148 -20.84 -9.39 -0.47
CA ARG A 148 -21.39 -8.20 0.20
C ARG A 148 -20.26 -7.23 0.59
N LEU A 149 -19.19 -7.76 1.18
CA LEU A 149 -18.04 -6.97 1.62
C LEU A 149 -17.26 -6.38 0.43
N GLU A 150 -17.16 -7.11 -0.69
CA GLU A 150 -16.58 -6.58 -1.93
C GLU A 150 -17.33 -5.34 -2.41
N GLY A 151 -18.67 -5.42 -2.47
CA GLY A 151 -19.50 -4.29 -2.88
C GLY A 151 -19.38 -3.08 -1.96
N GLN A 152 -19.31 -3.31 -0.64
CA GLN A 152 -19.07 -2.24 0.35
C GLN A 152 -17.70 -1.59 0.16
N LEU A 153 -16.64 -2.40 0.02
CA LEU A 153 -15.28 -1.90 -0.21
C LEU A 153 -15.21 -1.06 -1.48
N ARG A 154 -15.82 -1.54 -2.56
CA ARG A 154 -15.94 -0.80 -3.83
C ARG A 154 -16.58 0.56 -3.62
N GLY A 155 -17.69 0.63 -2.89
CA GLY A 155 -18.38 1.87 -2.54
C GLY A 155 -17.46 2.84 -1.78
N HIS A 156 -16.77 2.35 -0.76
CA HIS A 156 -15.82 3.16 0.02
C HIS A 156 -14.64 3.67 -0.81
N LEU A 157 -14.12 2.86 -1.74
CA LEU A 157 -13.04 3.25 -2.65
C LEU A 157 -13.48 4.33 -3.65
N ILE A 158 -14.72 4.29 -4.14
CA ILE A 158 -15.29 5.33 -5.00
C ILE A 158 -15.40 6.65 -4.25
N ILE A 159 -15.93 6.62 -3.03
CA ILE A 159 -16.05 7.81 -2.18
C ILE A 159 -14.67 8.41 -1.92
N LEU A 160 -13.72 7.58 -1.46
CA LEU A 160 -12.35 8.03 -1.20
C LEU A 160 -11.69 8.62 -2.44
N ARG A 161 -11.80 7.96 -3.60
CA ARG A 161 -11.28 8.47 -4.87
C ARG A 161 -11.84 9.86 -5.18
N ASN A 162 -13.15 10.02 -5.07
CA ASN A 162 -13.81 11.27 -5.39
C ASN A 162 -13.33 12.39 -4.43
N SER A 163 -13.17 12.09 -3.14
CA SER A 163 -12.64 13.07 -2.19
C SER A 163 -11.19 13.47 -2.47
N LEU A 164 -10.36 12.52 -2.88
CA LEU A 164 -8.98 12.80 -3.29
C LEU A 164 -8.91 13.63 -4.57
N LEU A 165 -9.76 13.36 -5.56
CA LEU A 165 -9.73 14.02 -6.86
C LEU A 165 -10.44 15.38 -6.88
N TYR A 166 -11.58 15.50 -6.20
CA TYR A 166 -12.52 16.60 -6.40
C TYR A 166 -12.75 17.43 -5.13
N ASP A 167 -12.67 16.84 -3.94
CA ASP A 167 -13.00 17.53 -2.67
C ASP A 167 -11.76 18.18 -2.01
N ARG A 168 -10.64 18.29 -2.74
CA ARG A 168 -9.36 18.85 -2.26
C ARG A 168 -8.79 18.12 -1.02
N GLN A 169 -9.13 16.84 -0.83
CA GLN A 169 -8.64 16.02 0.28
C GLN A 169 -7.38 15.20 -0.08
N MET A 170 -6.71 15.54 -1.19
CA MET A 170 -5.52 14.82 -1.63
C MET A 170 -4.45 14.80 -0.54
N SER A 171 -3.90 13.61 -0.29
CA SER A 171 -2.80 13.40 0.66
C SER A 171 -2.09 12.09 0.32
N SER A 172 -0.83 11.96 0.75
CA SER A 172 -0.02 10.74 0.73
C SER A 172 -0.77 9.60 1.42
N ARG A 173 -1.36 9.90 2.58
CA ARG A 173 -2.12 8.92 3.35
C ARG A 173 -3.36 8.44 2.61
N GLY A 174 -4.17 9.35 2.09
CA GLY A 174 -5.39 9.01 1.35
C GLY A 174 -5.08 8.21 0.08
N LEU A 175 -4.04 8.61 -0.66
CA LEU A 175 -3.58 7.84 -1.83
C LEU A 175 -3.13 6.44 -1.43
N LYS A 176 -2.36 6.30 -0.34
CA LYS A 176 -1.93 4.99 0.16
C LYS A 176 -3.13 4.10 0.50
N ILE A 177 -4.12 4.63 1.23
CA ILE A 177 -5.34 3.88 1.59
C ILE A 177 -6.08 3.43 0.34
N TRP A 178 -6.23 4.33 -0.64
CA TRP A 178 -6.92 4.00 -1.88
C TRP A 178 -6.19 2.90 -2.66
N VAL A 179 -4.88 3.01 -2.84
CA VAL A 179 -4.11 2.03 -3.63
C VAL A 179 -4.06 0.67 -2.94
N ASN A 180 -3.84 0.61 -1.63
CA ASN A 180 -3.84 -0.64 -0.88
C ASN A 180 -5.26 -1.27 -0.85
N GLY A 181 -6.31 -0.46 -0.70
CA GLY A 181 -7.70 -0.94 -0.74
C GLY A 181 -8.12 -1.45 -2.13
N ALA A 182 -7.75 -0.77 -3.22
CA ALA A 182 -7.98 -1.24 -4.59
C ALA A 182 -7.22 -2.54 -4.87
N SER A 183 -5.97 -2.63 -4.40
CA SER A 183 -5.18 -3.86 -4.49
C SER A 183 -5.85 -5.02 -3.76
N PHE A 184 -6.41 -4.76 -2.57
CA PHE A 184 -7.16 -5.74 -1.79
C PHE A 184 -8.47 -6.17 -2.48
N GLN A 185 -9.22 -5.22 -3.06
CA GLN A 185 -10.45 -5.51 -3.80
C GLN A 185 -10.19 -6.48 -4.97
N ILE A 186 -9.12 -6.26 -5.75
CA ILE A 186 -8.74 -7.19 -6.83
C ILE A 186 -8.43 -8.58 -6.27
N GLN A 187 -7.74 -8.66 -5.14
CA GLN A 187 -7.48 -9.94 -4.48
C GLN A 187 -8.75 -10.62 -3.97
N MET A 188 -9.78 -9.86 -3.55
CA MET A 188 -11.09 -10.41 -3.17
C MET A 188 -11.79 -11.04 -4.37
N LEU A 189 -11.79 -10.36 -5.51
CA LEU A 189 -12.41 -10.87 -6.75
C LEU A 189 -11.69 -12.12 -7.28
N ILE A 190 -10.35 -12.13 -7.22
CA ILE A 190 -9.54 -13.31 -7.56
C ILE A 190 -9.86 -14.49 -6.62
N HIS A 191 -9.96 -14.23 -5.32
CA HIS A 191 -10.31 -15.25 -4.35
C HIS A 191 -11.71 -15.82 -4.60
N GLU A 192 -12.68 -14.96 -4.91
CA GLU A 192 -14.03 -15.41 -5.27
C GLU A 192 -14.04 -16.26 -6.55
N ALA A 193 -13.29 -15.87 -7.59
CA ALA A 193 -13.17 -16.63 -8.82
C ALA A 193 -12.57 -18.03 -8.58
N ARG A 194 -11.59 -18.14 -7.68
CA ARG A 194 -10.99 -19.43 -7.25
C ARG A 194 -11.98 -20.35 -6.54
N LEU A 195 -12.83 -19.80 -5.68
CA LEU A 195 -13.87 -20.60 -5.01
C LEU A 195 -14.87 -21.14 -6.04
N LYS A 196 -15.22 -20.35 -7.06
CA LYS A 196 -16.15 -20.77 -8.12
C LYS A 196 -15.54 -21.76 -9.12
N SER A 197 -14.28 -21.60 -9.51
CA SER A 197 -13.62 -22.54 -10.43
C SER A 197 -13.59 -23.96 -9.86
N HIS A 198 -13.52 -24.10 -8.54
CA HIS A 198 -13.61 -25.40 -7.88
C HIS A 198 -14.98 -26.09 -8.05
N THR A 199 -16.04 -25.31 -8.26
CA THR A 199 -17.41 -25.80 -8.49
C THR A 199 -17.72 -26.14 -9.95
N GLY A 200 -16.74 -25.98 -10.86
CA GLY A 200 -16.88 -26.29 -12.29
C GLY A 200 -17.58 -25.20 -13.12
N GLU A 201 -17.77 -24.00 -12.56
CA GLU A 201 -18.35 -22.84 -13.26
C GLU A 201 -17.34 -22.25 -14.25
N ASP A 202 -17.81 -21.79 -15.42
CA ASP A 202 -16.95 -21.14 -16.43
C ASP A 202 -16.38 -19.82 -15.90
N VAL A 203 -15.05 -19.83 -15.71
CA VAL A 203 -14.27 -18.74 -15.13
C VAL A 203 -14.03 -17.60 -16.12
N SER A 204 -14.34 -17.78 -17.41
CA SER A 204 -14.15 -16.79 -18.48
C SER A 204 -14.85 -15.45 -18.18
N ASN A 205 -16.07 -15.51 -17.62
CA ASN A 205 -16.82 -14.32 -17.23
C ASN A 205 -16.15 -13.58 -16.06
N HIS A 206 -15.60 -14.31 -15.08
CA HIS A 206 -14.86 -13.71 -13.96
C HIS A 206 -13.54 -13.10 -14.42
N LEU A 207 -12.81 -13.76 -15.32
CA LEU A 207 -11.58 -13.22 -15.90
C LEU A 207 -11.80 -11.89 -16.59
N THR A 208 -12.87 -11.79 -17.38
CA THR A 208 -13.26 -10.56 -18.09
C THR A 208 -13.65 -9.46 -17.10
N SER A 209 -14.45 -9.81 -16.09
CA SER A 209 -14.86 -8.86 -15.04
C SER A 209 -13.66 -8.31 -14.27
N ILE A 210 -12.76 -9.18 -13.79
CA ILE A 210 -11.57 -8.77 -13.06
C ILE A 210 -10.63 -7.92 -13.92
N HIS A 211 -10.46 -8.26 -15.20
CA HIS A 211 -9.72 -7.41 -16.14
C HIS A 211 -10.29 -6.00 -16.22
N ASN A 212 -11.61 -5.86 -16.30
CA ASN A 212 -12.27 -4.56 -16.33
C ASN A 212 -12.04 -3.76 -15.05
N PHE A 213 -12.13 -4.42 -13.88
CA PHE A 213 -11.80 -3.78 -12.60
C PHE A 213 -10.35 -3.31 -12.52
N ILE A 214 -9.39 -4.13 -12.96
CA ILE A 214 -7.98 -3.74 -13.01
C ILE A 214 -7.79 -2.52 -13.93
N ASN A 215 -8.42 -2.52 -15.10
CA ASN A 215 -8.37 -1.39 -16.03
C ASN A 215 -9.04 -0.12 -15.48
N GLU A 216 -10.11 -0.25 -14.71
CA GLU A 216 -10.72 0.86 -13.96
C GLU A 216 -9.74 1.43 -12.93
N HIS A 217 -9.15 0.59 -12.08
CA HIS A 217 -8.18 1.03 -11.08
C HIS A 217 -6.92 1.63 -11.70
N LEU A 218 -6.42 1.12 -12.83
CA LEU A 218 -5.29 1.70 -13.54
C LEU A 218 -5.60 3.13 -14.04
N ARG A 219 -6.82 3.34 -14.59
CA ARG A 219 -7.26 4.68 -15.04
C ARG A 219 -7.44 5.64 -13.87
N ASP A 220 -8.00 5.17 -12.76
CA ASP A 220 -8.18 5.99 -11.56
C ASP A 220 -6.83 6.32 -10.90
N LEU A 221 -5.90 5.36 -10.86
CA LEU A 221 -4.54 5.55 -10.36
C LEU A 221 -3.78 6.62 -11.17
N GLU A 222 -3.93 6.64 -12.49
CA GLU A 222 -3.30 7.66 -13.32
C GLU A 222 -3.79 9.07 -12.99
N LYS A 223 -5.12 9.24 -12.83
CA LYS A 223 -5.70 10.52 -12.40
C LYS A 223 -5.23 10.91 -11.00
N LEU A 224 -5.28 9.97 -10.05
CA LEU A 224 -4.85 10.20 -8.67
C LEU A 224 -3.36 10.57 -8.60
N ARG A 225 -2.50 9.88 -9.34
CA ARG A 225 -1.06 10.17 -9.40
C ARG A 225 -0.78 11.57 -9.95
N ASN A 226 -1.50 11.99 -11.00
CA ASN A 226 -1.34 13.33 -11.56
C ASN A 226 -1.82 14.41 -10.58
N THR A 227 -2.98 14.25 -9.95
CA THR A 227 -3.48 15.17 -8.91
C THR A 227 -2.54 15.21 -7.71
N TYR A 228 -2.01 14.05 -7.30
CA TYR A 228 -1.06 13.94 -6.20
C TYR A 228 0.27 14.64 -6.49
N LYS A 229 0.76 14.59 -7.74
CA LYS A 229 1.94 15.35 -8.18
C LYS A 229 1.75 16.85 -7.97
N THR A 230 0.63 17.39 -8.43
CA THR A 230 0.27 18.81 -8.23
C THR A 230 0.17 19.15 -6.73
N TYR A 231 -0.42 18.27 -5.94
CA TYR A 231 -0.48 18.42 -4.49
C TYR A 231 0.92 18.44 -3.84
N LYS A 232 1.86 17.60 -4.29
CA LYS A 232 3.25 17.61 -3.78
C LYS A 232 4.01 18.86 -4.16
N ILE A 233 3.77 19.43 -5.34
CA ILE A 233 4.32 20.75 -5.71
C ILE A 233 3.85 21.83 -4.71
N GLY A 234 2.57 21.80 -4.32
CA GLY A 234 2.01 22.79 -3.39
C GLY A 234 2.45 22.63 -1.92
N THR A 235 2.83 21.42 -1.50
CA THR A 235 3.25 21.12 -0.12
C THR A 235 4.77 21.13 0.07
N THR A 236 5.53 21.00 -1.02
CA THR A 236 6.99 21.08 -1.00
C THR A 236 7.46 22.52 -1.02
N ARG A 237 8.46 22.84 -0.19
CA ARG A 237 9.09 24.16 -0.16
C ARG A 237 10.60 24.02 -0.22
N ILE A 238 11.24 24.79 -1.09
CA ILE A 238 12.68 24.98 -1.11
C ILE A 238 12.92 26.46 -0.86
N TYR A 239 13.60 26.81 0.22
CA TYR A 239 13.76 28.20 0.66
C TYR A 239 15.04 28.42 1.44
N ARG A 240 15.50 29.66 1.48
CA ARG A 240 16.65 30.07 2.30
C ARG A 240 16.23 30.39 3.72
N THR A 241 17.02 29.97 4.70
CA THR A 241 16.89 30.41 6.09
C THR A 241 18.05 31.33 6.47
N PRO A 242 17.78 32.41 7.23
CA PRO A 242 18.83 33.29 7.71
C PRO A 242 19.62 32.60 8.83
N THR A 243 20.94 32.74 8.78
CA THR A 243 21.86 32.46 9.88
C THR A 243 22.31 33.80 10.43
N CYS A 244 21.90 34.11 11.66
CA CYS A 244 22.24 35.36 12.32
C CYS A 244 23.41 35.17 13.27
N SER A 245 24.37 36.10 13.19
CA SER A 245 25.54 36.22 14.06
C SER A 245 25.60 37.63 14.64
N ARG A 246 26.61 37.92 15.48
CA ARG A 246 26.83 39.29 15.99
C ARG A 246 27.07 40.31 14.87
N ASP A 247 27.58 39.86 13.72
CA ASP A 247 27.96 40.71 12.59
C ASP A 247 26.85 40.87 11.53
N GLY A 248 25.69 40.23 11.75
CA GLY A 248 24.52 40.31 10.85
C GLY A 248 23.91 38.95 10.51
N CYS A 249 22.87 38.97 9.67
CA CYS A 249 22.18 37.77 9.17
C CYS A 249 22.55 37.49 7.70
N TYR A 250 22.94 36.26 7.41
CA TYR A 250 23.27 35.78 6.08
C TYR A 250 22.32 34.66 5.65
N TYR A 251 21.85 34.67 4.40
CA TYR A 251 20.99 33.62 3.84
C TYR A 251 21.82 32.53 3.16
N ASP A 252 22.61 31.81 3.94
CA ASP A 252 23.54 30.80 3.45
C ASP A 252 22.93 29.39 3.41
N ARG A 253 21.95 29.10 4.26
CA ARG A 253 21.35 27.77 4.39
C ARG A 253 20.15 27.57 3.49
N CYS A 254 20.18 26.48 2.75
CA CYS A 254 19.04 26.04 1.98
C CYS A 254 18.23 24.98 2.72
N MET A 255 16.91 25.08 2.69
CA MET A 255 16.01 24.13 3.33
C MET A 255 15.14 23.47 2.28
N LEU A 256 14.99 22.16 2.40
CA LEU A 256 13.93 21.39 1.75
C LEU A 256 12.91 21.01 2.81
N GLY A 257 11.67 21.42 2.61
CA GLY A 257 10.56 21.16 3.50
C GLY A 257 9.37 20.55 2.78
N ASP A 258 8.60 19.78 3.55
CA ASP A 258 7.30 19.24 3.16
C ASP A 258 6.31 19.55 4.28
N SER A 259 5.32 20.40 3.97
CA SER A 259 4.32 20.81 4.95
C SER A 259 3.33 19.69 5.29
N GLU A 260 3.14 18.71 4.41
CA GLU A 260 2.27 17.56 4.69
C GLU A 260 2.89 16.69 5.78
N ALA A 261 4.18 16.38 5.65
CA ALA A 261 4.90 15.53 6.60
C ALA A 261 5.41 16.30 7.83
N ASN A 262 5.21 17.62 7.88
CA ASN A 262 5.83 18.52 8.87
C ASN A 262 7.34 18.27 9.01
N CYS A 263 8.02 18.13 7.88
CA CYS A 263 9.43 17.75 7.81
C CYS A 263 10.23 18.84 7.10
N GLN A 264 11.38 19.20 7.66
CA GLN A 264 12.30 20.17 7.09
C GLN A 264 13.73 19.69 7.30
N LYS A 265 14.56 19.74 6.25
CA LYS A 265 15.97 19.36 6.31
C LYS A 265 16.81 20.39 5.59
N GLN A 266 17.96 20.67 6.18
CA GLN A 266 18.96 21.53 5.57
C GLN A 266 19.62 20.81 4.39
N HIS A 267 19.78 21.55 3.31
CA HIS A 267 20.57 21.21 2.13
C HIS A 267 21.84 22.08 2.06
N TYR A 268 22.77 21.71 1.17
CA TYR A 268 24.10 22.30 1.01
C TYR A 268 24.08 23.79 0.61
N GLN A 269 25.16 24.50 0.96
CA GLN A 269 25.40 25.90 0.62
C GLN A 269 25.81 26.06 -0.87
N GLY A 270 25.45 27.19 -1.50
CA GLY A 270 26.04 27.64 -2.78
C GLY A 270 25.19 27.50 -4.05
N PHE A 271 23.96 27.01 -3.97
CA PHE A 271 23.07 26.78 -5.13
C PHE A 271 21.86 27.73 -5.15
N PRO A 272 21.18 27.90 -6.30
CA PRO A 272 19.85 28.50 -6.30
C PRO A 272 18.96 27.70 -5.34
N CYS A 273 18.34 28.42 -4.40
CA CYS A 273 17.68 27.87 -3.22
C CYS A 273 16.27 28.47 -3.06
N ASP A 274 15.67 28.83 -4.18
CA ASP A 274 14.33 29.36 -4.25
C ASP A 274 13.86 29.22 -5.70
N GLY A 275 12.55 29.23 -5.89
CA GLY A 275 11.90 29.22 -7.18
C GLY A 275 11.04 28.00 -7.42
N SER A 276 9.84 28.25 -7.94
CA SER A 276 8.87 27.22 -8.34
C SER A 276 9.46 26.20 -9.31
N ARG A 277 10.42 26.60 -10.14
CA ARG A 277 11.11 25.71 -11.10
C ARG A 277 11.88 24.58 -10.42
N ILE A 278 12.62 24.88 -9.35
CA ILE A 278 13.41 23.86 -8.62
C ILE A 278 12.46 22.89 -7.91
N VAL A 279 11.40 23.40 -7.30
CA VAL A 279 10.39 22.57 -6.65
C VAL A 279 9.73 21.63 -7.67
N ASN A 280 9.34 22.14 -8.84
CA ASN A 280 8.75 21.31 -9.90
C ASN A 280 9.70 20.19 -10.35
N LEU A 281 10.96 20.52 -10.65
CA LEU A 281 11.95 19.53 -11.10
C LEU A 281 12.28 18.52 -9.99
N TYR A 282 12.34 18.95 -8.72
CA TYR A 282 12.51 18.05 -7.58
C TYR A 282 11.36 17.05 -7.50
N VAL A 283 10.11 17.53 -7.58
CA VAL A 283 8.92 16.67 -7.58
C VAL A 283 8.93 15.76 -8.82
N ASP A 284 9.37 16.24 -9.98
CA ASP A 284 9.53 15.42 -11.18
C ASP A 284 10.50 14.26 -10.95
N HIS A 285 11.65 14.49 -10.31
CA HIS A 285 12.58 13.43 -9.93
C HIS A 285 11.94 12.44 -8.96
N VAL A 286 11.21 12.90 -7.94
CA VAL A 286 10.46 12.01 -7.03
C VAL A 286 9.50 11.11 -7.84
N PHE A 287 8.70 11.67 -8.74
CA PHE A 287 7.71 10.91 -9.50
C PHE A 287 8.27 10.02 -10.61
N SER A 288 9.50 10.25 -11.04
CA SER A 288 10.17 9.49 -12.11
C SER A 288 11.20 8.49 -11.62
N LYS A 289 11.67 8.61 -10.37
CA LYS A 289 12.77 7.78 -9.84
C LYS A 289 12.43 7.06 -8.52
N TYR A 290 11.44 7.53 -7.76
CA TYR A 290 11.15 6.95 -6.45
C TYR A 290 10.31 5.67 -6.59
N GLU A 291 10.92 4.53 -6.26
CA GLU A 291 10.36 3.19 -6.46
C GLU A 291 8.93 3.02 -5.92
N PRO A 292 8.58 3.43 -4.69
CA PRO A 292 7.20 3.28 -4.19
C PRO A 292 6.12 3.98 -5.03
N LEU A 293 6.46 5.00 -5.82
CA LEU A 293 5.54 5.64 -6.77
C LEU A 293 5.51 4.93 -8.13
N LEU A 294 6.66 4.41 -8.57
CA LEU A 294 6.78 3.68 -9.83
C LEU A 294 6.09 2.31 -9.75
N SER A 295 6.22 1.64 -8.61
CA SER A 295 5.70 0.28 -8.39
C SER A 295 4.18 0.20 -8.30
N LEU A 296 3.48 1.31 -8.04
CA LEU A 296 2.01 1.33 -7.91
C LEU A 296 1.33 0.76 -9.16
N LYS A 297 1.78 1.18 -10.35
CA LYS A 297 1.23 0.68 -11.62
C LYS A 297 1.67 -0.77 -11.89
N ASN A 298 2.92 -1.08 -11.56
CA ASN A 298 3.50 -2.40 -11.81
C ASN A 298 2.71 -3.50 -11.13
N TYR A 299 2.26 -3.29 -9.88
CA TYR A 299 1.42 -4.24 -9.17
C TYR A 299 0.18 -4.66 -9.96
N PHE A 300 -0.63 -3.71 -10.40
CA PHE A 300 -1.87 -4.00 -11.13
C PHE A 300 -1.58 -4.68 -12.46
N LEU A 301 -0.51 -4.28 -13.16
CA LEU A 301 -0.08 -4.91 -14.41
C LEU A 301 0.46 -6.33 -14.20
N ASP A 302 1.18 -6.58 -13.11
CA ASP A 302 1.68 -7.90 -12.75
C ASP A 302 0.51 -8.85 -12.42
N VAL A 303 -0.45 -8.38 -11.63
CA VAL A 303 -1.67 -9.13 -11.33
C VAL A 303 -2.47 -9.42 -12.60
N GLN A 304 -2.61 -8.43 -13.50
CA GLN A 304 -3.30 -8.60 -14.78
C GLN A 304 -2.62 -9.65 -15.67
N ARG A 305 -1.30 -9.55 -15.85
CA ARG A 305 -0.51 -10.49 -16.67
C ARG A 305 -0.60 -11.93 -16.16
N ASN A 306 -0.66 -12.10 -14.85
CA ASN A 306 -0.68 -13.41 -14.21
C ASN A 306 -2.09 -13.90 -13.84
N LEU A 307 -3.15 -13.13 -14.16
CA LEU A 307 -4.49 -13.34 -13.62
C LEU A 307 -5.01 -14.76 -13.83
N ASN A 308 -4.85 -15.29 -15.05
CA ASN A 308 -5.29 -16.64 -15.39
C ASN A 308 -4.57 -17.69 -14.54
N THR A 309 -3.23 -17.59 -14.46
CA THR A 309 -2.41 -18.49 -13.63
C THR A 309 -2.80 -18.40 -12.17
N VAL A 310 -2.94 -17.19 -11.63
CA VAL A 310 -3.32 -16.95 -10.24
C VAL A 310 -4.66 -17.60 -9.93
N ILE A 311 -5.69 -17.43 -10.78
CA ILE A 311 -7.02 -18.01 -10.53
C ILE A 311 -7.03 -19.54 -10.55
N HIS A 312 -6.17 -20.18 -11.35
CA HIS A 312 -6.10 -21.65 -11.42
C HIS A 312 -5.16 -22.28 -10.39
N GLN A 313 -4.55 -21.48 -9.50
CA GLN A 313 -3.80 -22.00 -8.36
C GLN A 313 -4.75 -22.44 -7.24
N HIS A 314 -4.67 -23.71 -6.86
CA HIS A 314 -5.56 -24.35 -5.87
C HIS A 314 -4.82 -24.99 -4.70
N HIS A 315 -3.64 -24.49 -4.34
CA HIS A 315 -2.86 -25.12 -3.28
C HIS A 315 -3.54 -24.94 -1.91
N SER A 316 -3.64 -26.03 -1.15
CA SER A 316 -4.09 -26.02 0.24
C SER A 316 -2.95 -25.66 1.20
N PHE A 317 -3.31 -25.12 2.35
CA PHE A 317 -2.42 -24.93 3.49
C PHE A 317 -2.80 -25.93 4.58
N ASN A 318 -1.81 -26.69 5.05
CA ASN A 318 -1.96 -27.64 6.14
C ASN A 318 -0.96 -27.27 7.24
N LEU A 319 -1.44 -27.21 8.48
CA LEU A 319 -0.62 -27.11 9.68
C LEU A 319 -0.27 -28.54 10.11
N SER A 320 0.72 -29.16 9.46
CA SER A 320 1.32 -30.44 9.88
C SER A 320 2.60 -30.21 10.63
#